data_AF-R7RWR7-F1
#
_entry.id   AF-R7RWR7-F1
#
_cell.length_a   1.000
_cell.length_b   1.000
_cell.length_c   1.000
_cell.angle_alpha   90.00
_cell.angle_beta   90.00
_cell.angle_gamma   90.00
#
_symmetry.space_group_name_H-M   'P 1'
#
loop_
_entity.id
_entity.type
_entity.pdbx_description
1 polymer ?
#
loop_
_entity_poly.entity_id
_entity_poly.type
_entity_poly.pdbx_seq_one_letter_code
_entity_poly.pdbx_strand_id
1 'polypeptide(L)'
;TCATFEVLRNFHTMTLQGKISAFDYYHALALLTDGYGLEPLPVNWLPSFVLMMHQWRNLKMLKRGACGHAESGVEGAQPGELAVQYRPCPILNVNVTPSMLKGLEADRSAASPSMVVWGC
;
A
#
# COMPACT_ATOMS: atom_id res chain seq x y z
N THR A 1 -14.54 8.16 14.01
CA THR A 1 -13.41 9.01 13.56
C THR A 1 -13.58 9.27 12.07
N CYS A 2 -13.29 10.47 11.60
CA CYS A 2 -13.38 10.83 10.18
C CYS A 2 -12.14 11.63 9.77
N ALA A 3 -11.74 11.56 8.51
CA ALA A 3 -10.64 12.35 7.94
C ALA A 3 -11.07 12.88 6.57
N THR A 4 -10.67 14.11 6.24
CA THR A 4 -10.96 14.69 4.93
C THR A 4 -10.03 14.10 3.87
N PHE A 5 -10.49 14.07 2.61
CA PHE A 5 -9.64 13.62 1.50
C PHE A 5 -8.39 14.49 1.31
N GLU A 6 -8.42 15.74 1.76
CA GLU A 6 -7.26 16.64 1.72
C GLU A 6 -6.18 16.18 2.69
N VAL A 7 -6.54 15.81 3.92
CA VAL A 7 -5.59 15.28 4.91
C VAL A 7 -4.99 13.96 4.43
N LEU A 8 -5.81 13.05 3.88
CA LEU A 8 -5.33 11.76 3.35
C LEU A 8 -4.40 11.96 2.14
N ARG A 9 -4.70 12.92 1.27
CA ARG A 9 -3.85 13.29 0.13
C ARG A 9 -2.53 13.87 0.61
N ASN A 10 -2.56 14.80 1.56
CA ASN A 10 -1.37 15.44 2.10
C ASN A 10 -0.45 14.41 2.75
N PHE A 11 -0.97 13.59 3.68
CA PHE A 11 -0.19 12.54 4.32
C PHE A 11 0.38 11.55 3.30
N HIS A 12 -0.41 11.14 2.30
CA HIS A 12 0.09 10.26 1.24
C HIS A 12 1.30 10.86 0.52
N THR A 13 1.23 12.13 0.11
CA THR A 13 2.35 12.83 -0.53
C THR A 13 3.56 12.95 0.39
N MET A 14 3.35 13.31 1.67
CA MET A 14 4.42 13.43 2.65
C MET A 14 5.13 12.10 2.89
N THR A 15 4.41 10.98 2.94
CA THR A 15 5.00 9.64 3.09
C THR A 15 5.76 9.16 1.85
N LEU A 16 5.49 9.74 0.67
CA LEU A 16 6.22 9.42 -0.55
C LEU A 16 7.52 10.23 -0.66
N GLN A 17 7.49 11.51 -0.27
CA GLN A 17 8.65 12.39 -0.34
C GLN A 17 9.60 12.24 0.85
N GLY A 18 9.06 11.93 2.03
CA GLY A 18 9.80 11.88 3.28
C GLY A 18 9.51 10.63 4.09
N LYS A 19 10.41 10.34 5.05
CA LYS A 19 10.25 9.26 6.02
C LYS A 19 9.40 9.73 7.20
N ILE A 20 8.15 10.10 6.94
CA ILE A 20 7.22 10.56 7.98
C ILE A 20 6.35 9.38 8.44
N SER A 21 6.34 9.12 9.74
CA SER A 21 5.46 8.10 10.31
C SER A 21 4.03 8.62 10.46
N ALA A 22 3.05 7.71 10.50
CA ALA A 22 1.66 8.10 10.79
C ALA A 22 1.53 8.73 12.19
N PHE A 23 2.37 8.30 13.13
CA PHE A 23 2.42 8.85 14.49
C PHE A 23 2.84 10.32 14.46
N ASP A 24 3.96 10.64 13.80
CA ASP A 24 4.49 12.02 13.74
C ASP A 24 3.53 12.96 13.02
N TYR A 25 2.95 12.51 11.90
CA TYR A 25 1.98 13.31 11.15
C TYR A 25 0.71 13.56 11.97
N TYR A 26 0.23 12.56 12.69
CA TYR A 26 -0.93 12.71 13.56
C TYR A 26 -0.67 13.70 14.72
N HIS A 27 0.52 13.67 15.31
CA HIS A 27 0.93 14.67 16.32
C HIS A 27 1.10 16.06 15.72
N ALA A 28 1.57 16.18 14.48
CA ALA A 28 1.63 17.46 13.79
C ALA A 28 0.22 18.04 13.58
N LEU A 29 -0.77 17.21 13.20
CA LEU A 29 -2.17 17.66 13.12
C LEU A 29 -2.71 18.11 14.47
N ALA A 30 -2.35 17.41 15.55
CA ALA A 30 -2.71 17.79 16.90
C ALA A 30 -2.15 19.15 17.28
N LEU A 31 -0.85 19.38 17.06
CA LEU A 31 -0.18 20.66 17.32
C LEU A 31 -0.76 21.81 16.50
N LEU A 32 -1.20 21.54 15.26
CA LEU A 32 -1.87 22.54 14.42
C LEU A 32 -3.28 22.88 14.93
N THR A 33 -3.93 21.97 15.64
CA THR A 33 -5.30 22.14 16.16
C THR A 33 -5.28 22.73 17.57
N ASP A 34 -4.46 22.16 18.44
CA ASP A 34 -4.17 22.60 19.80
C ASP A 34 -2.66 22.64 20.03
N GLY A 35 -2.07 23.80 19.76
CA GLY A 35 -0.64 24.04 20.00
C GLY A 35 -0.29 24.23 21.47
N TYR A 36 -1.28 24.38 22.36
CA TYR A 36 -1.06 24.57 23.79
C TYR A 36 -1.01 23.22 24.54
N GLY A 37 -1.53 22.15 23.94
CA GLY A 37 -1.58 20.82 24.54
C GLY A 37 -2.46 20.77 25.79
N LEU A 38 -3.49 21.63 25.83
CA LEU A 38 -4.43 21.69 26.95
C LEU A 38 -5.43 20.54 26.87
N GLU A 39 -5.77 20.12 25.65
CA GLU A 39 -6.61 18.94 25.43
C GLU A 39 -5.75 17.70 25.16
N PRO A 40 -5.96 16.62 25.92
CA PRO A 40 -5.24 15.38 25.68
C PRO A 40 -5.66 14.79 24.34
N LEU A 41 -4.67 14.46 23.51
CA LEU A 41 -4.89 13.71 22.28
C LEU A 41 -5.60 12.39 22.58
N PRO A 42 -6.75 12.12 21.96
CA PRO A 42 -7.41 10.83 22.12
C PRO A 42 -6.53 9.71 21.54
N VAL A 43 -6.07 8.85 22.46
CA VAL A 43 -5.09 7.78 22.22
C VAL A 43 -5.55 6.75 21.18
N ASN A 44 -6.87 6.63 20.97
CA ASN A 44 -7.49 5.58 20.16
C ASN A 44 -7.71 5.94 18.67
N TRP A 45 -7.35 7.14 18.20
CA TRP A 45 -7.66 7.56 16.82
C TRP A 45 -6.58 7.22 15.80
N LEU A 46 -5.33 7.04 16.23
CA LEU A 46 -4.22 6.68 15.35
C LEU A 46 -4.46 5.36 14.59
N PRO A 47 -4.94 4.26 15.22
CA PRO A 47 -5.27 3.03 14.48
C PRO A 47 -6.34 3.25 13.40
N SER A 48 -7.38 4.04 13.69
CA SER A 48 -8.40 4.40 12.69
C SER A 48 -7.79 5.19 11.52
N PHE A 49 -6.87 6.12 11.81
CA PHE A 49 -6.20 6.90 10.78
C PHE A 49 -5.36 6.02 9.85
N VAL A 50 -4.63 5.05 10.40
CA VAL A 50 -3.86 4.08 9.61
C VAL A 50 -4.78 3.24 8.72
N LEU A 51 -5.94 2.79 9.22
CA LEU A 51 -6.93 2.07 8.42
C LEU A 51 -7.49 2.91 7.26
N MET A 52 -7.87 4.16 7.53
CA MET A 52 -8.31 5.10 6.48
C MET A 52 -7.22 5.32 5.42
N MET A 53 -5.96 5.34 5.85
CA MET A 53 -4.82 5.46 4.93
C MET A 53 -4.57 4.21 4.08
N HIS A 54 -4.80 3.02 4.61
CA HIS A 54 -4.77 1.79 3.82
C HIS A 54 -5.89 1.79 2.76
N GLN A 55 -7.11 2.17 3.14
CA GLN A 55 -8.24 2.30 2.21
C GLN A 55 -7.94 3.34 1.12
N TRP A 56 -7.40 4.51 1.49
CA TRP A 56 -7.01 5.54 0.54
C TRP A 56 -5.97 5.03 -0.47
N ARG A 57 -4.93 4.32 -0.02
CA ARG A 57 -3.92 3.73 -0.90
C ARG A 57 -4.53 2.70 -1.84
N ASN A 58 -5.44 1.86 -1.35
CA ASN A 58 -6.16 0.90 -2.19
C ASN A 58 -6.98 1.60 -3.29
N LEU A 59 -7.75 2.63 -2.93
CA LEU A 59 -8.50 3.44 -3.90
C LEU A 59 -7.58 4.10 -4.94
N LYS A 60 -6.37 4.53 -4.56
CA LYS A 60 -5.38 5.04 -5.53
C LYS A 60 -4.83 3.97 -6.45
N MET A 61 -4.60 2.75 -5.95
CA MET A 61 -4.17 1.62 -6.79
C MET A 61 -5.26 1.25 -7.80
N LEU A 62 -6.51 1.10 -7.35
CA LEU A 62 -7.66 0.83 -8.21
C LEU A 62 -7.85 1.89 -9.29
N LYS A 63 -7.70 3.18 -8.92
CA LYS A 63 -7.76 4.28 -9.88
C LYS A 63 -6.65 4.20 -10.94
N ARG A 64 -5.43 3.83 -10.55
CA ARG A 64 -4.28 3.71 -11.46
C ARG A 64 -4.39 2.50 -12.40
N GLY A 65 -4.93 1.38 -11.91
CA GLY A 65 -5.20 0.19 -12.72
C GLY A 65 -6.46 0.27 -13.58
N ALA A 66 -7.13 1.43 -13.61
CA ALA A 66 -8.35 1.65 -14.37
C ALA A 66 -9.50 0.65 -14.07
N CYS A 67 -9.52 -0.01 -12.90
CA CYS A 67 -10.55 -0.99 -12.54
C CYS A 67 -11.98 -0.40 -12.56
N GLY A 68 -12.12 0.91 -12.39
CA GLY A 68 -13.42 1.59 -12.52
C GLY A 68 -13.98 1.64 -13.95
N HIS A 69 -13.17 1.35 -14.97
CA HIS A 69 -13.59 1.28 -16.38
C HIS A 69 -13.76 -0.16 -16.87
N ALA A 70 -13.38 -1.16 -16.06
CA ALA A 70 -13.60 -2.55 -16.39
C ALA A 70 -15.09 -2.90 -16.27
N GLU A 71 -15.61 -3.74 -17.16
CA GLU A 71 -17.02 -4.18 -17.12
C GLU A 71 -17.35 -4.92 -15.81
N SER A 72 -16.38 -5.64 -15.25
CA SER A 72 -16.46 -6.33 -13.95
C SER A 72 -16.23 -5.40 -12.75
N GLY A 73 -15.85 -4.13 -12.98
CA GLY A 73 -15.57 -3.15 -11.95
C GLY A 73 -14.45 -3.56 -10.99
N VAL A 74 -14.55 -3.08 -9.74
CA VAL A 74 -13.59 -3.39 -8.67
C VAL A 74 -13.70 -4.86 -8.22
N GLU A 75 -14.89 -5.45 -8.27
CA GLU A 75 -15.13 -6.84 -7.84
C GLU A 75 -14.44 -7.87 -8.75
N GLY A 76 -14.13 -7.49 -10.00
CA GLY A 76 -13.38 -8.33 -10.92
C GLY A 76 -11.87 -8.40 -10.66
N ALA A 77 -11.32 -7.49 -9.85
CA ALA A 77 -9.89 -7.36 -9.66
C ALA A 77 -9.29 -8.58 -8.94
N GLN A 78 -8.34 -9.25 -9.57
CA GLN A 78 -7.70 -10.44 -9.03
C GLN A 78 -6.59 -10.08 -8.02
N PRO A 79 -6.31 -10.95 -7.03
CA PRO A 79 -5.17 -10.77 -6.14
C PRO A 79 -3.86 -10.62 -6.93
N GLY A 80 -3.15 -9.51 -6.70
CA GLY A 80 -1.88 -9.21 -7.38
C GLY A 80 -2.00 -8.54 -8.75
N GLU A 81 -3.20 -8.37 -9.31
CA GLU A 81 -3.39 -7.75 -10.63
C GLU A 81 -2.90 -6.29 -10.68
N LEU A 82 -3.07 -5.57 -9.57
CA LEU A 82 -2.65 -4.16 -9.43
C LEU A 82 -1.22 -4.00 -8.91
N ALA A 83 -0.51 -5.09 -8.66
CA ALA A 83 0.86 -5.03 -8.20
C ALA A 83 1.76 -4.52 -9.34
N VAL A 84 2.65 -3.58 -9.01
CA VAL A 84 3.66 -3.12 -9.96
C VAL A 84 4.68 -4.24 -10.12
N GLN A 85 4.83 -4.76 -11.36
CA GLN A 85 5.85 -5.76 -11.65
C GLN A 85 7.24 -5.15 -11.42
N TYR A 86 7.98 -5.72 -10.47
CA TYR A 86 9.35 -5.30 -10.19
C TYR A 86 10.29 -5.88 -11.26
N ARG A 87 10.97 -4.99 -11.99
CA ARG A 87 11.78 -5.34 -13.18
C ARG A 87 12.89 -6.37 -12.90
N PRO A 88 13.56 -6.38 -11.73
CA PRO A 88 14.52 -7.43 -11.37
C PRO A 88 13.91 -8.76 -10.91
N CYS A 89 12.59 -8.85 -10.65
CA CYS A 89 12.02 -10.13 -10.24
C CYS A 89 12.19 -11.18 -11.33
N PRO A 90 12.56 -12.43 -10.99
CA PRO A 90 12.72 -13.49 -11.97
C PRO A 90 11.36 -13.89 -12.55
N ILE A 91 11.06 -13.38 -13.75
CA ILE A 91 9.90 -13.72 -14.56
C ILE A 91 10.37 -14.68 -15.66
N LEU A 92 9.91 -15.92 -15.56
CA LEU A 92 10.28 -16.99 -16.48
C LEU A 92 9.95 -16.59 -17.93
N ASN A 93 10.90 -16.80 -18.84
CA ASN A 93 10.79 -16.48 -20.26
C ASN A 93 10.69 -14.98 -20.58
N VAL A 94 10.81 -14.09 -19.59
CA VAL A 94 10.87 -12.64 -19.80
C VAL A 94 12.27 -12.11 -19.53
N ASN A 95 12.80 -12.32 -18.32
CA ASN A 95 14.13 -11.84 -17.93
C ASN A 95 15.05 -12.93 -17.37
N VAL A 96 14.54 -14.14 -17.16
CA VAL A 96 15.33 -15.31 -16.76
C VAL A 96 14.98 -16.52 -17.62
N THR A 97 16.00 -17.29 -18.01
CA THR A 97 15.83 -18.57 -18.71
C THR A 97 15.66 -19.72 -17.71
N PRO A 98 15.04 -20.85 -18.09
CA PRO A 98 14.91 -22.03 -17.21
C PRO A 98 16.26 -22.53 -16.67
N SER A 99 17.33 -22.40 -17.46
CA SER A 99 18.68 -22.75 -17.03
C SER A 99 19.21 -21.86 -15.89
N MET A 100 18.79 -20.60 -15.80
CA MET A 100 19.19 -19.67 -14.74
C MET A 100 18.47 -19.93 -13.42
N LEU A 101 17.36 -20.68 -13.44
CA LEU A 101 16.56 -21.02 -12.26
C LEU A 101 16.90 -22.39 -11.66
N LYS A 102 17.80 -23.16 -12.29
CA LYS A 102 18.28 -24.45 -11.76
C LYS A 102 18.94 -24.22 -10.40
N GLY A 103 18.24 -24.62 -9.32
CA GLY A 103 18.68 -24.47 -7.93
C GLY A 103 17.73 -23.66 -7.03
N LEU A 104 16.84 -22.85 -7.60
CA LEU A 104 15.80 -22.09 -6.85
C LEU A 104 14.45 -22.84 -6.76
N GLU A 105 14.31 -23.93 -7.50
CA GLU A 105 13.08 -24.72 -7.57
C GLU A 105 12.78 -25.48 -6.27
N ALA A 106 13.80 -25.74 -5.43
CA ALA A 106 13.64 -26.41 -4.13
C ALA A 106 12.80 -25.58 -3.13
N ASP A 107 12.79 -24.26 -3.25
CA ASP A 107 12.03 -23.37 -2.36
C ASP A 107 10.62 -23.05 -2.92
N ARG A 108 10.38 -23.27 -4.22
CA ARG A 108 9.11 -22.94 -4.89
C ARG A 108 8.00 -23.97 -4.66
N SER A 109 8.31 -25.22 -4.33
CA SER A 109 7.30 -26.26 -4.02
C SER A 109 6.54 -26.01 -2.70
N ALA A 110 6.97 -25.04 -1.89
CA ALA A 110 6.26 -24.58 -0.70
C ALA A 110 5.35 -23.36 -0.94
N ALA A 111 5.44 -22.72 -2.10
CA ALA A 111 4.70 -21.51 -2.41
C ALA A 111 3.47 -21.83 -3.28
N SER A 112 2.29 -21.72 -2.67
CA SER A 112 1.00 -21.64 -3.40
C SER A 112 1.10 -20.65 -4.57
N PRO A 113 0.40 -20.84 -5.70
CA PRO A 113 0.38 -19.87 -6.81
C PRO A 113 -0.04 -18.44 -6.38
N SER A 114 -0.67 -18.28 -5.22
CA SER A 114 -0.98 -16.97 -4.60
C SER A 114 0.20 -16.31 -3.86
N MET A 115 1.33 -17.00 -3.73
CA MET A 115 2.49 -16.62 -2.90
C MET A 115 3.69 -16.14 -3.72
N VAL A 116 3.55 -16.09 -5.06
CA VAL A 116 4.57 -15.53 -5.97
C VAL A 116 4.64 -13.99 -5.86
N VAL A 117 3.68 -13.36 -5.16
CA VAL A 117 3.56 -11.89 -5.01
C VAL A 117 4.20 -11.37 -3.72
N TRP A 118 4.77 -12.23 -2.87
CA TRP A 118 5.33 -11.81 -1.56
C TRP A 118 6.82 -12.12 -1.34
N GLY A 119 7.48 -12.75 -2.32
CA GLY A 119 8.93 -13.05 -2.30
C GLY A 119 9.76 -12.18 -3.26
N CYS A 120 9.08 -11.20 -3.84
CA CYS A 120 9.52 -9.96 -4.43
C CYS A 120 8.44 -8.95 -3.99
#